data_AF-A0A1G0XG52-F1
#
_entry.id   AF-A0A1G0XG52-F1
#
_cell.length_a   1.000
_cell.length_b   1.000
_cell.length_c   1.000
_cell.angle_alpha   90.00
_cell.angle_beta   90.00
_cell.angle_gamma   90.00
#
_symmetry.space_group_name_H-M   'P 1'
#
loop_
_entity.id
_entity.type
_entity.pdbx_description
1 polymer ?
#
loop_
_entity_poly.entity_id
_entity_poly.type
_entity_poly.pdbx_seq_one_letter_code
_entity_poly.pdbx_strand_id
1 'polypeptide(L)'
;MQAHVMALMQQESLENLNQYMGKINFHIYMIVRRPRIAFKPDSIKFSPTIVDGTFTIQKGALLEEYAFSAPNAFGSDSIRVNCPWPHTQYEFVDINDKVLSKGKVALLLPKINPEYWRHLNLEIMYVGQSYGVAGERAAKDRLVSHSTLQKIYSEAQQRAPDQEIWIVMFELKDMFIMSIDGTDGSVETTDAEDDSHIHEVLSTPISESQKINFTEAALIKYFQPEYNMVFLKSFPNPAHKTYSECYGLDINSVAFEIDSEDLINCRLWSKVVPPKWVHFGMFPLHDVNERRGLFEIDGILPK
;
A
#
# COMPACT_ATOMS: atom_id res chain seq x y z
N MET A 1 8.48 9.77 -6.08
CA MET A 1 7.89 9.61 -4.72
C MET A 1 7.98 8.15 -4.32
N GLN A 2 8.56 7.85 -3.15
CA GLN A 2 8.72 6.49 -2.65
C GLN A 2 7.87 6.30 -1.38
N ALA A 3 7.22 5.15 -1.25
CA ALA A 3 6.63 4.74 0.03
C ALA A 3 7.74 4.38 1.02
N HIS A 4 7.87 5.14 2.10
CA HIS A 4 8.97 4.99 3.06
C HIS A 4 8.57 4.16 4.29
N VAL A 5 7.36 4.39 4.82
CA VAL A 5 6.77 3.60 5.90
C VAL A 5 5.40 3.17 5.44
N MET A 6 5.04 1.90 5.68
CA MET A 6 3.69 1.40 5.46
C MET A 6 3.12 0.78 6.73
N ALA A 7 1.80 0.88 6.89
CA ALA A 7 1.05 0.18 7.91
C ALA A 7 -0.10 -0.58 7.25
N LEU A 8 -0.31 -1.83 7.66
CA LEU A 8 -1.41 -2.68 7.24
C LEU A 8 -2.30 -2.99 8.45
N MET A 9 -3.58 -2.62 8.38
CA MET A 9 -4.51 -2.84 9.49
C MET A 9 -5.97 -2.92 9.04
N GLN A 10 -6.86 -3.28 9.97
CA GLN A 10 -8.31 -3.26 9.75
C GLN A 10 -8.94 -2.06 10.46
N GLN A 11 -10.18 -1.71 10.09
CA GLN A 11 -10.86 -0.51 10.59
C GLN A 11 -10.92 -0.44 12.12
N GLU A 12 -11.18 -1.55 12.81
CA GLU A 12 -11.21 -1.61 14.29
C GLU A 12 -9.88 -1.22 14.95
N SER A 13 -8.76 -1.30 14.23
CA SER A 13 -7.44 -0.93 14.74
C SER A 13 -7.10 0.55 14.51
N LEU A 14 -7.89 1.28 13.73
CA LEU A 14 -7.67 2.71 13.47
C LEU A 14 -7.75 3.56 14.75
N GLU A 15 -8.56 3.15 15.72
CA GLU A 15 -8.69 3.86 16.99
C GLU A 15 -7.36 3.98 17.73
N ASN A 16 -6.52 2.95 17.60
CA ASN A 16 -5.21 2.84 18.25
C ASN A 16 -4.07 3.35 17.37
N LEU A 17 -4.34 3.89 16.18
CA LEU A 17 -3.30 4.35 15.25
C LEU A 17 -2.35 5.35 15.89
N ASN A 18 -2.89 6.34 16.60
CA ASN A 18 -2.07 7.37 17.26
C ASN A 18 -1.22 6.80 18.40
N GLN A 19 -1.68 5.74 19.07
CA GLN A 19 -0.93 5.11 20.15
C GLN A 19 0.34 4.42 19.62
N TYR A 20 0.24 3.74 18.47
CA TYR A 20 1.34 2.95 17.92
C TYR A 20 2.19 3.72 16.91
N MET A 21 1.57 4.64 16.16
CA MET A 21 2.15 5.28 14.98
C MET A 21 1.92 6.81 14.96
N GLY A 22 1.62 7.44 16.11
CA GLY A 22 1.22 8.85 16.17
C GLY A 22 2.27 9.88 15.74
N LYS A 23 3.52 9.47 15.54
CA LYS A 23 4.60 10.31 14.97
C LYS A 23 4.74 10.16 13.46
N ILE A 24 4.11 9.13 12.88
CA ILE A 24 4.21 8.82 11.46
C ILE A 24 3.12 9.56 10.73
N ASN A 25 3.54 10.15 9.63
CA ASN A 25 2.71 11.01 8.85
C ASN A 25 2.23 10.30 7.59
N PHE A 26 1.08 9.64 7.69
CA PHE A 26 0.52 8.91 6.56
C PHE A 26 -0.09 9.89 5.56
N HIS A 27 0.38 9.82 4.32
CA HIS A 27 0.00 10.73 3.25
C HIS A 27 -1.13 10.16 2.39
N ILE A 28 -1.01 8.87 2.06
CA ILE A 28 -1.95 8.12 1.23
C ILE A 28 -2.45 6.91 2.00
N TYR A 29 -3.69 6.51 1.73
CA TYR A 29 -4.23 5.22 2.12
C TYR A 29 -4.82 4.49 0.91
N MET A 30 -4.83 3.17 1.02
CA MET A 30 -5.51 2.28 0.10
C MET A 30 -6.48 1.41 0.89
N ILE A 31 -7.70 1.28 0.38
CA ILE A 31 -8.63 0.26 0.86
C ILE A 31 -8.39 -0.96 -0.01
N VAL A 32 -8.05 -2.07 0.64
CA VAL A 32 -7.69 -3.30 -0.04
C VAL A 32 -8.52 -4.46 0.48
N ARG A 33 -8.61 -5.54 -0.28
CA ARG A 33 -9.28 -6.77 0.16
C ARG A 33 -8.44 -8.00 -0.12
N ARG A 34 -8.71 -9.07 0.63
CA ARG A 34 -8.19 -10.41 0.37
C ARG A 34 -9.14 -11.49 0.92
N PRO A 35 -8.96 -12.77 0.52
CA PRO A 35 -9.66 -13.90 1.12
C PRO A 35 -9.55 -13.89 2.66
N ARG A 36 -10.64 -14.24 3.33
CA ARG A 36 -10.65 -14.40 4.78
C ARG A 36 -9.74 -15.56 5.17
N ILE A 37 -8.81 -15.28 6.09
CA ILE A 37 -7.87 -16.26 6.63
C ILE A 37 -8.17 -16.44 8.12
N ALA A 38 -8.46 -17.66 8.52
CA ALA A 38 -8.83 -18.02 9.89
C ALA A 38 -8.06 -19.25 10.36
N PHE A 39 -7.95 -19.44 11.68
CA PHE A 39 -7.52 -20.73 12.21
C PHE A 39 -8.69 -21.72 12.22
N LYS A 40 -8.36 -23.01 12.17
CA LYS A 40 -9.22 -24.07 12.65
C LYS A 40 -8.87 -24.32 14.13
N PRO A 41 -9.63 -23.79 15.10
CA PRO A 41 -9.17 -23.71 16.50
C PRO A 41 -8.78 -25.06 17.09
N ASP A 42 -9.59 -26.09 16.87
CA ASP A 42 -9.37 -27.45 17.40
C ASP A 42 -8.15 -28.16 16.79
N SER A 43 -7.57 -27.60 15.72
CA SER A 43 -6.35 -28.14 15.12
C SER A 43 -5.07 -27.64 15.78
N ILE A 44 -5.12 -26.52 16.53
CA ILE A 44 -3.92 -25.88 17.05
C ILE A 44 -3.42 -26.63 18.28
N LYS A 45 -2.18 -27.14 18.21
CA LYS A 45 -1.56 -27.92 19.27
C LYS A 45 -0.16 -27.42 19.55
N PHE A 46 0.14 -27.18 20.82
CA PHE A 46 1.46 -26.81 21.28
C PHE A 46 2.16 -28.03 21.87
N SER A 47 3.41 -28.21 21.49
CA SER A 47 4.38 -29.06 22.18
C SER A 47 5.55 -28.19 22.63
N PRO A 48 6.50 -28.68 23.46
CA PRO A 48 7.61 -27.84 23.90
C PRO A 48 8.48 -27.28 22.76
N THR A 49 8.49 -27.91 21.57
CA THR A 49 9.38 -27.54 20.44
C THR A 49 8.65 -27.09 19.19
N ILE A 50 7.41 -27.54 18.96
CA ILE A 50 6.64 -27.27 17.75
C ILE A 50 5.21 -26.84 18.07
N VAL A 51 4.63 -26.04 17.17
CA VAL A 51 3.20 -25.72 17.11
C VAL A 51 2.67 -26.27 15.81
N ASP A 52 1.70 -27.17 15.90
CA ASP A 52 0.96 -27.68 14.76
C ASP A 52 -0.40 -27.00 14.67
N GLY A 53 -0.94 -26.92 13.46
CA GLY A 53 -2.26 -26.35 13.27
C GLY A 53 -2.74 -26.37 11.84
N THR A 54 -3.87 -25.73 11.60
CA THR A 54 -4.46 -25.59 10.28
C THR A 54 -5.04 -24.20 10.11
N PHE A 55 -4.66 -23.55 9.00
CA PHE A 55 -5.33 -22.37 8.50
C PHE A 55 -6.48 -22.76 7.58
N THR A 56 -7.48 -21.90 7.55
CA THR A 56 -8.58 -21.97 6.60
C THR A 56 -8.56 -20.70 5.76
N ILE A 57 -8.73 -20.84 4.46
CA ILE A 57 -8.78 -19.74 3.51
C ILE A 57 -10.09 -19.83 2.74
N GLN A 58 -10.95 -18.83 2.91
CA GLN A 58 -12.27 -18.81 2.29
C GLN A 58 -12.21 -18.19 0.90
N LYS A 59 -12.62 -18.95 -0.13
CA LYS A 59 -12.73 -18.49 -1.52
C LYS A 59 -14.15 -18.73 -2.01
N GLY A 60 -15.00 -17.71 -1.89
CA GLY A 60 -16.43 -17.84 -2.09
C GLY A 60 -17.03 -18.90 -1.16
N ALA A 61 -17.65 -19.93 -1.74
CA ALA A 61 -18.22 -21.06 -1.01
C ALA A 61 -17.20 -22.13 -0.60
N LEU A 62 -16.00 -22.10 -1.17
CA LEU A 62 -14.95 -23.08 -0.86
C LEU A 62 -14.16 -22.64 0.38
N LEU A 63 -13.92 -23.59 1.28
CA LEU A 63 -12.99 -23.44 2.40
C LEU A 63 -11.80 -24.37 2.17
N GLU A 64 -10.64 -23.80 1.90
CA GLU A 64 -9.41 -24.55 1.73
C GLU A 64 -8.67 -24.65 3.06
N GLU A 65 -8.18 -25.85 3.41
CA GLU A 65 -7.43 -26.10 4.64
C GLU A 65 -5.94 -26.28 4.33
N TYR A 66 -5.09 -25.62 5.13
CA TYR A 66 -3.65 -25.65 5.00
C TYR A 66 -3.04 -26.00 6.36
N ALA A 67 -2.55 -27.24 6.48
CA ALA A 67 -1.84 -27.69 7.66
C ALA A 67 -0.47 -27.01 7.76
N PHE A 68 -0.02 -26.75 8.98
CA PHE A 68 1.31 -26.22 9.24
C PHE A 68 1.95 -26.88 10.46
N SER A 69 3.28 -26.82 10.48
CA SER A 69 4.12 -27.08 11.64
C SER A 69 5.17 -25.99 11.71
N ALA A 70 5.37 -25.37 12.87
CA ALA A 70 6.33 -24.29 13.07
C ALA A 70 7.04 -24.42 14.42
N PRO A 71 8.26 -23.87 14.59
CA PRO A 71 8.93 -23.87 15.88
C PRO A 71 8.10 -23.16 16.96
N ASN A 72 7.99 -23.77 18.14
CA ASN A 72 7.35 -23.16 19.28
C ASN A 72 8.30 -22.22 20.03
N ALA A 73 8.19 -20.93 19.73
CA ALA A 73 8.97 -19.88 20.40
C ALA A 73 8.67 -19.74 21.92
N PHE A 74 7.56 -20.31 22.40
CA PHE A 74 7.20 -20.24 23.82
C PHE A 74 7.85 -21.34 24.67
N GLY A 75 8.38 -22.41 24.05
CA GLY A 75 9.06 -23.49 24.77
C GLY A 75 8.16 -24.31 25.69
N SER A 76 6.84 -24.28 25.49
CA SER A 76 5.84 -24.87 26.39
C SER A 76 4.64 -25.43 25.63
N ASP A 77 4.14 -26.58 26.07
CA ASP A 77 2.89 -27.18 25.60
C ASP A 77 1.64 -26.65 26.33
N SER A 78 1.85 -25.93 27.44
CA SER A 78 0.80 -25.45 28.34
C SER A 78 0.26 -24.10 27.89
N ILE A 79 -0.13 -24.03 26.61
CA ILE A 79 -0.59 -22.81 25.94
C ILE A 79 -2.00 -23.06 25.40
N ARG A 80 -2.92 -22.16 25.73
CA ARG A 80 -4.27 -22.18 25.19
C ARG A 80 -4.42 -21.12 24.11
N VAL A 81 -5.25 -21.45 23.12
CA VAL A 81 -5.60 -20.54 22.03
C VAL A 81 -7.03 -20.09 22.20
N ASN A 82 -7.20 -18.80 22.42
CA ASN A 82 -8.49 -18.14 22.28
C ASN A 82 -8.59 -17.63 20.84
N CYS A 83 -9.57 -18.15 20.10
CA CYS A 83 -9.80 -17.78 18.71
C CYS A 83 -11.28 -17.45 18.54
N PRO A 84 -11.71 -16.21 18.85
CA PRO A 84 -13.13 -15.86 18.78
C PRO A 84 -13.63 -15.98 17.35
N TRP A 85 -14.87 -16.44 17.16
CA TRP A 85 -15.51 -16.46 15.85
C TRP A 85 -15.43 -15.05 15.22
N PRO A 86 -15.04 -14.89 13.93
CA PRO A 86 -14.91 -15.91 12.89
C PRO A 86 -13.53 -16.55 12.77
N HIS A 87 -12.77 -16.64 13.86
CA HIS A 87 -11.46 -17.27 13.96
C HIS A 87 -10.33 -16.58 13.18
N THR A 88 -10.53 -15.31 12.81
CA THR A 88 -9.55 -14.47 12.10
C THR A 88 -8.59 -13.75 13.05
N GLN A 89 -8.83 -13.87 14.34
CA GLN A 89 -7.99 -13.33 15.41
C GLN A 89 -7.57 -14.46 16.35
N TYR A 90 -6.41 -14.30 16.97
CA TYR A 90 -5.94 -15.23 17.98
C TYR A 90 -5.45 -14.46 19.20
N GLU A 91 -5.51 -15.14 20.33
CA GLU A 91 -4.84 -14.79 21.56
C GLU A 91 -4.28 -16.08 22.17
N PHE A 92 -2.96 -16.13 22.31
CA PHE A 92 -2.26 -17.22 22.97
C PHE A 92 -2.07 -16.84 24.44
N VAL A 93 -2.53 -17.70 25.34
CA VAL A 93 -2.47 -17.48 26.79
C VAL A 93 -1.78 -18.64 27.49
N ASP A 94 -1.10 -18.34 28.60
CA ASP A 94 -0.53 -19.38 29.46
C ASP A 94 -1.59 -20.03 30.39
N ILE A 95 -1.11 -20.91 31.27
CA ILE A 95 -1.94 -21.60 32.27
C ILE A 95 -2.58 -20.64 33.30
N ASN A 96 -2.04 -19.43 33.46
CA ASN A 96 -2.53 -18.41 34.40
C ASN A 96 -3.38 -17.32 33.71
N ASP A 97 -3.87 -17.58 32.48
CA ASP A 97 -4.62 -16.63 31.66
C ASP A 97 -3.83 -15.36 31.26
N LYS A 98 -2.49 -15.39 31.37
CA LYS A 98 -1.66 -14.28 30.90
C LYS A 98 -1.54 -14.32 29.38
N VAL A 99 -1.86 -13.21 28.72
CA VAL A 99 -1.70 -13.03 27.28
C VAL A 99 -0.21 -13.04 26.90
N LEU A 100 0.19 -14.04 26.12
CA LEU A 100 1.54 -14.20 25.59
C LEU A 100 1.69 -13.50 24.23
N SER A 101 0.69 -13.64 23.37
CA SER A 101 0.65 -13.01 22.04
C SER A 101 -0.78 -12.89 21.55
N LYS A 102 -1.10 -11.86 20.78
CA LYS A 102 -2.40 -11.71 20.12
C LYS A 102 -2.26 -10.98 18.80
N GLY A 103 -3.18 -11.24 17.89
CA GLY A 103 -3.21 -10.54 16.61
C GLY A 103 -4.11 -11.17 15.57
N LYS A 104 -3.90 -10.79 14.32
CA LYS A 104 -4.64 -11.29 13.17
C LYS A 104 -3.97 -12.55 12.64
N VAL A 105 -4.76 -13.59 12.40
CA VAL A 105 -4.28 -14.90 11.92
C VAL A 105 -3.56 -14.74 10.58
N ALA A 106 -4.09 -13.91 9.69
CA ALA A 106 -3.49 -13.66 8.39
C ALA A 106 -2.06 -13.08 8.44
N LEU A 107 -1.68 -12.41 9.53
CA LEU A 107 -0.32 -11.87 9.73
C LEU A 107 0.67 -12.91 10.25
N LEU A 108 0.21 -14.10 10.66
CA LEU A 108 1.06 -15.24 11.02
C LEU A 108 1.42 -16.10 9.81
N LEU A 109 0.50 -16.21 8.84
CA LEU A 109 0.66 -17.05 7.66
C LEU A 109 1.99 -16.85 6.90
N PRO A 110 2.49 -15.61 6.63
CA PRO A 110 3.74 -15.43 5.90
C PRO A 110 4.98 -15.88 6.67
N LYS A 111 4.89 -16.03 8.01
CA LYS A 111 6.01 -16.45 8.87
C LYS A 111 6.21 -17.96 8.90
N ILE A 112 5.26 -18.72 8.36
CA ILE A 112 5.22 -20.17 8.45
C ILE A 112 5.78 -20.81 7.19
N ASN A 113 5.26 -20.42 6.02
CA ASN A 113 5.76 -20.90 4.74
C ASN A 113 5.59 -19.82 3.64
N PRO A 114 6.66 -19.45 2.93
CA PRO A 114 6.58 -18.52 1.79
C PRO A 114 5.58 -18.93 0.69
N GLU A 115 5.26 -20.22 0.56
CA GLU A 115 4.27 -20.69 -0.43
C GLU A 115 2.87 -20.08 -0.22
N TYR A 116 2.58 -19.65 1.01
CA TYR A 116 1.31 -19.05 1.39
C TYR A 116 1.19 -17.56 1.03
N TRP A 117 2.26 -16.91 0.60
CA TRP A 117 2.23 -15.49 0.20
C TRP A 117 1.23 -15.21 -0.92
N ARG A 118 0.90 -16.21 -1.76
CA ARG A 118 -0.15 -16.10 -2.78
C ARG A 118 -1.53 -15.79 -2.21
N HIS A 119 -1.82 -16.20 -0.99
CA HIS A 119 -3.10 -15.98 -0.32
C HIS A 119 -3.18 -14.64 0.40
N LEU A 120 -2.03 -13.95 0.52
CA LEU A 120 -1.90 -12.66 1.19
C LEU A 120 -1.95 -11.48 0.22
N ASN A 121 -2.04 -11.73 -1.09
CA ASN A 121 -2.16 -10.70 -2.10
C ASN A 121 -3.35 -9.77 -1.80
N LEU A 122 -3.10 -8.47 -1.80
CA LEU A 122 -4.07 -7.43 -1.46
C LEU A 122 -4.58 -6.75 -2.74
N GLU A 123 -5.86 -6.93 -3.04
CA GLU A 123 -6.50 -6.25 -4.17
C GLU A 123 -6.83 -4.82 -3.79
N ILE A 124 -6.33 -3.84 -4.55
CA ILE A 124 -6.59 -2.43 -4.32
C ILE A 124 -7.98 -2.08 -4.86
N MET A 125 -8.87 -1.71 -3.94
CA MET A 125 -10.25 -1.32 -4.24
C MET A 125 -10.42 0.19 -4.33
N TYR A 126 -9.62 0.94 -3.57
CA TYR A 126 -9.64 2.39 -3.53
C TYR A 126 -8.28 2.95 -3.10
N VAL A 127 -7.93 4.13 -3.60
CA VAL A 127 -6.78 4.97 -3.20
C VAL A 127 -7.30 6.34 -2.82
N GLY A 128 -6.83 6.89 -1.70
CA GLY A 128 -7.21 8.22 -1.24
C GLY A 128 -6.14 8.90 -0.38
N GLN A 129 -6.33 10.20 -0.16
CA GLN A 129 -5.45 10.99 0.72
C GLN A 129 -5.81 10.83 2.19
N SER A 130 -4.81 10.60 3.02
CA SER A 130 -4.93 10.52 4.48
C SER A 130 -4.90 11.90 5.14
N TYR A 131 -4.34 12.91 4.46
CA TYR A 131 -4.14 14.25 5.00
C TYR A 131 -5.33 15.20 4.86
N GLY A 132 -5.50 16.09 5.84
CA GLY A 132 -6.34 17.28 5.73
C GLY A 132 -5.55 18.51 5.28
N VAL A 133 -6.21 19.42 4.57
CA VAL A 133 -5.65 20.74 4.22
C VAL A 133 -5.32 21.46 5.54
N ALA A 134 -4.06 21.85 5.73
CA ALA A 134 -3.53 22.60 6.89
C ALA A 134 -3.20 21.84 8.19
N GLY A 135 -2.81 20.56 8.15
CA GLY A 135 -2.11 19.90 9.28
C GLY A 135 -2.92 19.68 10.57
N GLU A 136 -4.20 20.05 10.58
CA GLU A 136 -5.04 20.03 11.80
C GLU A 136 -5.82 18.72 12.01
N ARG A 137 -5.77 17.73 11.10
CA ARG A 137 -6.49 16.47 11.28
C ARG A 137 -5.63 15.26 10.93
N ALA A 138 -5.48 14.36 11.91
CA ALA A 138 -4.74 13.11 11.75
C ALA A 138 -5.46 12.19 10.76
N ALA A 139 -4.70 11.31 10.08
CA ALA A 139 -5.24 10.28 9.16
C ALA A 139 -6.44 9.51 9.75
N LYS A 140 -6.42 9.28 11.07
CA LYS A 140 -7.52 8.70 11.86
C LYS A 140 -8.84 9.47 11.68
N ASP A 141 -8.85 10.79 11.85
CA ASP A 141 -10.07 11.59 11.89
C ASP A 141 -10.79 11.61 10.54
N ARG A 142 -10.03 11.54 9.44
CA ARG A 142 -10.56 11.46 8.08
C ARG A 142 -11.05 10.06 7.74
N LEU A 143 -10.34 8.99 8.12
CA LEU A 143 -10.68 7.60 7.77
C LEU A 143 -11.89 7.08 8.55
N VAL A 144 -11.98 7.37 9.85
CA VAL A 144 -13.09 6.89 10.71
C VAL A 144 -14.42 7.54 10.30
N SER A 145 -14.39 8.79 9.86
CA SER A 145 -15.56 9.53 9.38
C SER A 145 -15.81 9.39 7.87
N HIS A 146 -15.01 8.58 7.15
CA HIS A 146 -15.05 8.54 5.69
C HIS A 146 -16.24 7.74 5.17
N SER A 147 -17.23 8.44 4.59
CA SER A 147 -18.40 7.84 3.95
C SER A 147 -18.04 6.81 2.87
N THR A 148 -16.93 7.01 2.14
CA THR A 148 -16.46 6.05 1.12
C THR A 148 -15.95 4.75 1.74
N LEU A 149 -15.24 4.81 2.88
CA LEU A 149 -14.78 3.60 3.58
C LEU A 149 -15.99 2.78 4.04
N GLN A 150 -16.95 3.44 4.71
CA GLN A 150 -18.18 2.81 5.19
C GLN A 150 -18.99 2.20 4.03
N LYS A 151 -19.10 2.90 2.90
CA LYS A 151 -19.74 2.39 1.69
C LYS A 151 -19.06 1.13 1.17
N ILE A 152 -17.72 1.14 1.04
CA ILE A 152 -16.95 -0.02 0.57
C ILE A 152 -17.13 -1.20 1.53
N TYR A 153 -17.08 -1.00 2.84
CA TYR A 153 -17.34 -2.06 3.81
C TYR A 153 -18.75 -2.65 3.65
N SER A 154 -19.77 -1.79 3.50
CA SER A 154 -21.16 -2.22 3.34
C SER A 154 -21.37 -3.03 2.05
N GLU A 155 -20.83 -2.55 0.92
CA GLU A 155 -20.94 -3.25 -0.36
C GLU A 155 -20.12 -4.55 -0.38
N ALA A 156 -18.92 -4.54 0.19
CA ALA A 156 -18.05 -5.72 0.25
C ALA A 156 -18.68 -6.85 1.08
N GLN A 157 -19.29 -6.54 2.23
CA GLN A 157 -19.98 -7.52 3.05
C GLN A 157 -21.15 -8.20 2.31
N GLN A 158 -21.84 -7.46 1.44
CA GLN A 158 -22.96 -8.01 0.67
C GLN A 158 -22.50 -8.85 -0.53
N ARG A 159 -21.47 -8.40 -1.24
CA ARG A 159 -21.04 -9.02 -2.50
C ARG A 159 -19.98 -10.10 -2.33
N ALA A 160 -19.14 -10.00 -1.31
CA ALA A 160 -17.97 -10.84 -1.10
C ALA A 160 -17.76 -11.12 0.40
N PRO A 161 -18.68 -11.85 1.06
CA PRO A 161 -18.61 -12.14 2.50
C PRO A 161 -17.39 -13.00 2.88
N ASP A 162 -16.82 -13.71 1.92
CA ASP A 162 -15.60 -14.51 2.03
C ASP A 162 -14.32 -13.66 2.04
N GLN A 163 -14.42 -12.35 1.80
CA GLN A 163 -13.30 -11.44 1.78
C GLN A 163 -13.23 -10.62 3.07
N GLU A 164 -12.03 -10.19 3.43
CA GLU A 164 -11.77 -9.24 4.51
C GLU A 164 -11.19 -7.95 3.93
N ILE A 165 -11.66 -6.82 4.48
CA ILE A 165 -11.16 -5.49 4.12
C ILE A 165 -10.01 -5.11 5.05
N TRP A 166 -8.99 -4.52 4.44
CA TRP A 166 -7.82 -3.97 5.09
C TRP A 166 -7.55 -2.57 4.56
N ILE A 167 -6.71 -1.85 5.30
CA ILE A 167 -6.27 -0.50 5.00
C ILE A 167 -4.76 -0.53 5.00
N VAL A 168 -4.18 -0.14 3.87
CA VAL A 168 -2.74 0.12 3.74
C VAL A 168 -2.56 1.62 3.80
N MET A 169 -1.72 2.12 4.70
CA MET A 169 -1.39 3.55 4.80
C MET A 169 0.10 3.73 4.64
N PHE A 170 0.54 4.80 3.98
CA PHE A 170 1.96 5.03 3.83
C PHE A 170 2.38 6.49 3.83
N GLU A 171 3.59 6.71 4.33
CA GLU A 171 4.32 7.97 4.27
C GLU A 171 5.04 8.07 2.93
N LEU A 172 4.92 9.22 2.28
CA LEU A 172 5.64 9.53 1.06
C LEU A 172 6.96 10.22 1.39
N LYS A 173 8.04 9.76 0.75
CA LYS A 173 9.29 10.51 0.65
C LYS A 173 9.56 10.91 -0.80
N ASP A 174 10.12 12.09 -0.97
CA ASP A 174 10.58 12.54 -2.27
C ASP A 174 11.92 11.91 -2.63
N MET A 175 12.07 11.67 -3.93
CA MET A 175 13.31 11.27 -4.56
C MET A 175 13.38 12.08 -5.85
N PHE A 176 14.49 12.78 -6.04
CA PHE A 176 14.74 13.58 -7.22
C PHE A 176 15.79 12.87 -8.08
N ILE A 177 15.50 12.73 -9.37
CA ILE A 177 16.38 12.09 -10.35
C ILE A 177 16.68 13.13 -11.42
N MET A 178 17.96 13.49 -11.54
CA MET A 178 18.45 14.31 -12.66
C MET A 178 18.97 13.41 -13.76
N SER A 179 18.76 13.83 -15.00
CA SER A 179 19.18 13.11 -16.19
C SER A 179 19.69 14.08 -17.23
N ILE A 180 20.69 13.65 -18.00
CA ILE A 180 21.25 14.39 -19.14
C ILE A 180 21.16 13.45 -20.34
N ASP A 181 20.66 13.95 -21.48
CA ASP A 181 20.75 13.23 -22.75
C ASP A 181 22.12 13.50 -23.37
N GLY A 182 22.99 12.49 -23.34
CA GLY A 182 24.33 12.57 -23.96
C GLY A 182 24.37 12.11 -25.42
N THR A 183 23.22 11.80 -26.02
CA THR A 183 23.14 11.25 -27.39
C THR A 183 22.78 12.30 -28.43
N ASP A 184 22.13 13.39 -28.00
CA ASP A 184 21.87 14.52 -28.88
C ASP A 184 23.13 15.38 -29.04
N GLY A 185 23.49 15.66 -30.30
CA GLY A 185 24.61 16.53 -30.65
C GLY A 185 24.23 18.01 -30.68
N SER A 186 22.94 18.34 -30.56
CA SER A 186 22.46 19.70 -30.37
C SER A 186 22.58 20.12 -28.91
N VAL A 187 23.23 21.26 -28.68
CA VAL A 187 23.16 21.99 -27.41
C VAL A 187 22.05 23.04 -27.58
N GLU A 188 20.88 22.78 -27.00
CA GLU A 188 19.71 23.68 -27.11
C GLU A 188 19.77 24.86 -26.13
N THR A 189 20.49 24.71 -25.02
CA THR A 189 20.62 25.67 -23.91
C THR A 189 22.09 25.92 -23.57
N THR A 190 22.40 27.09 -23.02
CA THR A 190 23.76 27.40 -22.56
C THR A 190 24.05 26.78 -21.19
N ASP A 191 25.33 26.50 -20.90
CA ASP A 191 25.75 25.99 -19.58
C ASP A 191 25.22 26.85 -18.41
N ALA A 192 25.15 28.17 -18.60
CA ALA A 192 24.65 29.09 -17.59
C ALA A 192 23.12 29.00 -17.37
N GLU A 193 22.35 28.72 -18.43
CA GLU A 193 20.91 28.48 -18.33
C GLU A 193 20.63 27.15 -17.64
N ASP A 194 21.38 26.10 -17.99
CA ASP A 194 21.28 24.79 -17.36
C ASP A 194 21.65 24.84 -15.86
N ASP A 195 22.77 25.48 -15.51
CA ASP A 195 23.18 25.66 -14.12
C ASP A 195 22.12 26.45 -13.31
N SER A 196 21.53 27.48 -13.93
CA SER A 196 20.46 28.26 -13.31
C SER A 196 19.19 27.43 -13.08
N HIS A 197 18.78 26.61 -14.07
CA HIS A 197 17.61 25.75 -13.96
C HIS A 197 17.83 24.65 -12.91
N ILE A 198 18.99 23.99 -12.92
CA ILE A 198 19.36 22.99 -11.90
C ILE A 198 19.30 23.62 -10.51
N HIS A 199 19.86 24.83 -10.34
CA HIS A 199 19.77 25.53 -9.06
C HIS A 199 18.31 25.83 -8.70
N GLU A 200 17.50 26.34 -9.62
CA GLU A 200 16.09 26.65 -9.37
C GLU A 200 15.31 25.42 -8.90
N VAL A 201 15.47 24.28 -9.58
CA VAL A 201 14.79 23.03 -9.23
C VAL A 201 15.27 22.47 -7.88
N LEU A 202 16.57 22.52 -7.59
CA LEU A 202 17.12 22.02 -6.33
C LEU A 202 16.80 22.94 -5.14
N SER A 203 16.57 24.23 -5.38
CA SER A 203 16.28 25.23 -4.35
C SER A 203 14.79 25.51 -4.13
N THR A 204 13.93 25.10 -5.08
CA THR A 204 12.49 25.30 -5.02
C THR A 204 11.76 23.97 -4.77
N PRO A 205 11.45 23.63 -3.52
CA PRO A 205 10.76 22.37 -3.23
C PRO A 205 9.31 22.44 -3.69
N ILE A 206 8.88 21.43 -4.43
CA ILE A 206 7.44 21.20 -4.70
C ILE A 206 6.73 20.99 -3.36
N SER A 207 5.57 21.63 -3.18
CA SER A 207 4.79 21.56 -1.95
C SER A 207 4.30 20.13 -1.67
N GLU A 208 4.20 19.79 -0.39
CA GLU A 208 3.74 18.46 0.06
C GLU A 208 2.34 18.14 -0.49
N SER A 209 1.45 19.13 -0.55
CA SER A 209 0.12 19.00 -1.15
C SER A 209 0.20 18.54 -2.60
N GLN A 210 1.03 19.18 -3.44
CA GLN A 210 1.18 18.76 -4.84
C GLN A 210 1.78 17.36 -4.96
N LYS A 211 2.78 17.02 -4.13
CA LYS A 211 3.37 15.66 -4.07
C LYS A 211 2.30 14.60 -3.76
N ILE A 212 1.44 14.85 -2.77
CA ILE A 212 0.34 13.95 -2.39
C ILE A 212 -0.65 13.81 -3.54
N ASN A 213 -1.13 14.93 -4.09
CA ASN A 213 -2.14 14.95 -5.14
C ASN A 213 -1.67 14.23 -6.41
N PHE A 214 -0.40 14.41 -6.79
CA PHE A 214 0.18 13.73 -7.94
C PHE A 214 0.24 12.23 -7.67
N THR A 215 0.76 11.85 -6.49
CA THR A 215 0.93 10.44 -6.14
C THR A 215 -0.40 9.71 -6.10
N GLU A 216 -1.44 10.32 -5.52
CA GLU A 216 -2.80 9.76 -5.56
C GLU A 216 -3.28 9.54 -7.00
N ALA A 217 -3.19 10.55 -7.86
CA ALA A 217 -3.64 10.45 -9.25
C ALA A 217 -2.84 9.40 -10.06
N ALA A 218 -1.53 9.32 -9.84
CA ALA A 218 -0.64 8.34 -10.45
C ALA A 218 -1.00 6.91 -10.03
N LEU A 219 -1.27 6.68 -8.75
CA LEU A 219 -1.69 5.40 -8.22
C LEU A 219 -3.07 4.99 -8.73
N ILE A 220 -4.02 5.92 -8.80
CA ILE A 220 -5.35 5.67 -9.39
C ILE A 220 -5.21 5.29 -10.86
N LYS A 221 -4.42 6.04 -11.63
CA LYS A 221 -4.19 5.75 -13.05
C LYS A 221 -3.53 4.39 -13.28
N TYR A 222 -2.56 4.04 -12.43
CA TYR A 222 -1.82 2.79 -12.52
C TYR A 222 -2.68 1.57 -12.13
N PHE A 223 -3.32 1.61 -10.96
CA PHE A 223 -4.07 0.47 -10.43
C PHE A 223 -5.51 0.40 -10.94
N GLN A 224 -6.10 1.50 -11.41
CA GLN A 224 -7.52 1.61 -11.79
C GLN A 224 -8.48 0.97 -10.77
N PRO A 225 -8.43 1.37 -9.48
CA PRO A 225 -9.23 0.72 -8.44
C PRO A 225 -10.73 0.92 -8.68
N GLU A 226 -11.52 -0.14 -8.46
CA GLU A 226 -12.96 -0.18 -8.79
C GLU A 226 -13.74 1.04 -8.28
N TYR A 227 -13.47 1.50 -7.05
CA TYR A 227 -14.19 2.60 -6.42
C TYR A 227 -13.61 3.99 -6.74
N ASN A 228 -12.43 4.08 -7.36
CA ASN A 228 -11.90 5.35 -7.87
C ASN A 228 -12.38 5.67 -9.28
N MET A 229 -12.82 4.68 -10.08
CA MET A 229 -13.10 4.85 -11.52
C MET A 229 -14.24 5.83 -11.88
N VAL A 230 -14.94 6.39 -10.89
CA VAL A 230 -15.86 7.53 -11.09
C VAL A 230 -15.09 8.86 -11.24
N PHE A 231 -13.82 8.90 -10.83
CA PHE A 231 -12.94 10.06 -10.88
C PHE A 231 -11.70 9.72 -11.74
N LEU A 232 -11.36 10.61 -12.68
CA LEU A 232 -10.07 10.72 -13.40
C LEU A 232 -9.92 9.96 -14.73
N LYS A 233 -10.46 10.54 -15.81
CA LYS A 233 -9.98 10.31 -17.19
C LYS A 233 -8.90 11.30 -17.65
N SER A 234 -8.49 12.25 -16.81
CA SER A 234 -7.75 13.45 -17.24
C SER A 234 -6.40 13.63 -16.56
N PHE A 235 -5.69 12.56 -16.16
CA PHE A 235 -4.34 12.65 -15.61
C PHE A 235 -3.31 12.02 -16.57
N PRO A 236 -2.16 12.67 -16.86
CA PRO A 236 -1.81 14.06 -16.51
C PRO A 236 -2.55 15.06 -17.41
N ASN A 237 -2.87 16.25 -16.88
CA ASN A 237 -3.43 17.35 -17.66
C ASN A 237 -2.79 18.68 -17.21
N PRO A 238 -2.09 19.40 -18.11
CA PRO A 238 -1.46 20.69 -17.82
C PRO A 238 -2.41 21.76 -17.30
N ALA A 239 -3.70 21.69 -17.65
CA ALA A 239 -4.73 22.62 -17.17
C ALA A 239 -5.14 22.36 -15.70
N HIS A 240 -4.67 21.27 -15.10
CA HIS A 240 -5.04 20.90 -13.74
C HIS A 240 -4.20 21.70 -12.73
N LYS A 241 -4.81 22.69 -12.07
CA LYS A 241 -4.16 23.60 -11.10
C LYS A 241 -3.39 22.89 -9.98
N THR A 242 -3.72 21.63 -9.71
CA THR A 242 -3.14 20.84 -8.62
C THR A 242 -1.68 20.42 -8.86
N TYR A 243 -1.13 20.60 -10.07
CA TYR A 243 0.25 20.22 -10.42
C TYR A 243 1.06 21.38 -11.02
N SER A 244 0.62 22.62 -10.82
CA SER A 244 1.21 23.79 -11.49
C SER A 244 2.66 24.07 -11.08
N GLU A 245 3.10 23.62 -9.90
CA GLU A 245 4.50 23.82 -9.48
C GLU A 245 5.43 22.92 -10.29
N CYS A 246 5.01 21.69 -10.61
CA CYS A 246 5.79 20.80 -11.48
C CYS A 246 5.98 21.40 -12.88
N TYR A 247 4.92 22.00 -13.44
CA TYR A 247 4.99 22.69 -14.73
C TYR A 247 5.79 24.00 -14.66
N GLY A 248 5.71 24.73 -13.54
CA GLY A 248 6.49 25.95 -13.34
C GLY A 248 7.99 25.70 -13.22
N LEU A 249 8.39 24.55 -12.67
CA LEU A 249 9.78 24.10 -12.56
C LEU A 249 10.27 23.31 -13.78
N ASP A 250 9.44 23.20 -14.83
CA ASP A 250 9.76 22.47 -16.06
C ASP A 250 10.19 21.00 -15.81
N ILE A 251 9.49 20.32 -14.89
CA ILE A 251 9.75 18.93 -14.51
C ILE A 251 9.28 17.97 -15.62
N ASN A 252 10.19 17.15 -16.14
CA ASN A 252 9.89 16.26 -17.27
C ASN A 252 8.85 15.19 -16.93
N SER A 253 8.94 14.60 -15.75
CA SER A 253 8.17 13.42 -15.38
C SER A 253 8.01 13.31 -13.88
N VAL A 254 6.93 12.65 -13.49
CA VAL A 254 6.60 12.38 -12.10
C VAL A 254 6.39 10.88 -11.95
N ALA A 255 7.03 10.29 -10.93
CA ALA A 255 7.03 8.85 -10.72
C ALA A 255 6.68 8.48 -9.28
N PHE A 256 6.12 7.28 -9.13
CA PHE A 256 5.94 6.65 -7.82
C PHE A 256 6.64 5.30 -7.78
N GLU A 257 7.06 4.93 -6.57
CA GLU A 257 7.55 3.61 -6.22
C GLU A 257 6.90 3.15 -4.91
N ILE A 258 6.35 1.94 -4.91
CA ILE A 258 5.88 1.25 -3.71
C ILE A 258 6.59 -0.09 -3.64
N ASP A 259 7.40 -0.28 -2.61
CA ASP A 259 7.91 -1.59 -2.21
C ASP A 259 7.14 -2.07 -0.97
N SER A 260 6.47 -3.21 -1.10
CA SER A 260 5.63 -3.81 -0.07
C SER A 260 6.24 -5.05 0.58
N GLU A 261 7.39 -5.54 0.09
CA GLU A 261 8.02 -6.78 0.56
C GLU A 261 8.44 -6.65 2.03
N ASP A 262 9.30 -5.69 2.31
CA ASP A 262 9.84 -5.48 3.67
C ASP A 262 8.89 -4.69 4.57
N LEU A 263 7.96 -3.91 3.99
CA LEU A 263 7.12 -2.99 4.76
C LEU A 263 5.83 -3.65 5.29
N ILE A 264 5.15 -4.48 4.49
CA ILE A 264 3.90 -5.16 4.90
C ILE A 264 3.85 -6.65 4.57
N ASN A 265 4.86 -7.19 3.88
CA ASN A 265 4.94 -8.59 3.47
C ASN A 265 3.66 -9.11 2.78
N CYS A 266 3.06 -8.24 1.96
CA CYS A 266 1.91 -8.56 1.12
C CYS A 266 2.08 -7.91 -0.25
N ARG A 267 1.93 -8.68 -1.33
CA ARG A 267 1.91 -8.13 -2.70
C ARG A 267 0.63 -7.34 -2.94
N LEU A 268 0.76 -6.21 -3.61
CA LEU A 268 -0.37 -5.40 -4.04
C LEU A 268 -0.76 -5.76 -5.48
N TRP A 269 -2.04 -5.63 -5.81
CA TRP A 269 -2.53 -5.90 -7.16
C TRP A 269 -3.88 -5.21 -7.45
N SER A 270 -4.30 -5.23 -8.71
CA SER A 270 -5.63 -4.81 -9.15
C SER A 270 -6.07 -5.58 -10.39
N LYS A 271 -7.29 -5.34 -10.89
CA LYS A 271 -7.79 -6.01 -12.11
C LYS A 271 -6.93 -5.78 -13.35
N VAL A 272 -6.15 -4.70 -13.38
CA VAL A 272 -5.27 -4.32 -14.51
C VAL A 272 -3.78 -4.50 -14.21
N VAL A 273 -3.39 -4.66 -12.94
CA VAL A 273 -2.00 -4.84 -12.51
C VAL A 273 -1.85 -6.17 -11.76
N PRO A 274 -0.98 -7.09 -12.21
CA PRO A 274 -0.79 -8.36 -11.53
C PRO A 274 -0.11 -8.19 -10.16
N PRO A 275 -0.19 -9.20 -9.27
CA PRO A 275 0.44 -9.14 -7.95
C PRO A 275 1.96 -8.97 -8.00
N LYS A 276 2.46 -7.89 -7.41
CA LYS A 276 3.89 -7.60 -7.30
C LYS A 276 4.24 -7.09 -5.90
N TRP A 277 5.51 -7.24 -5.56
CA TRP A 277 6.12 -6.65 -4.36
C TRP A 277 6.43 -5.17 -4.59
N VAL A 278 7.05 -4.90 -5.73
CA VAL A 278 7.45 -3.57 -6.17
C VAL A 278 6.54 -3.09 -7.30
N HIS A 279 5.96 -1.91 -7.12
CA HIS A 279 5.21 -1.20 -8.13
C HIS A 279 5.90 0.11 -8.44
N PHE A 280 6.18 0.32 -9.72
CA PHE A 280 6.76 1.54 -10.24
C PHE A 280 5.90 2.04 -11.40
N GLY A 281 5.60 3.34 -11.39
CA GLY A 281 4.89 4.01 -12.46
C GLY A 281 5.48 5.39 -12.69
N MET A 282 5.81 5.69 -13.94
CA MET A 282 6.34 6.98 -14.37
C MET A 282 5.38 7.61 -15.36
N PHE A 283 5.10 8.91 -15.18
CA PHE A 283 4.16 9.66 -15.98
C PHE A 283 4.85 10.93 -16.50
N PRO A 284 5.10 11.00 -17.82
CA PRO A 284 5.56 12.23 -18.46
C PRO A 284 4.56 13.38 -18.23
N LEU A 285 5.05 14.59 -17.99
CA LEU A 285 4.22 15.78 -17.84
C LEU A 285 4.02 16.54 -19.16
N HIS A 286 4.92 16.31 -20.12
CA HIS A 286 4.96 16.93 -21.44
C HIS A 286 4.65 15.90 -22.53
N ASP A 287 4.27 16.37 -23.72
CA ASP A 287 4.10 15.49 -24.88
C ASP A 287 5.47 14.93 -25.32
N VAL A 288 5.52 13.65 -25.68
CA VAL A 288 6.77 12.98 -26.09
C VAL A 288 7.38 13.62 -27.34
N ASN A 289 6.57 14.25 -28.19
CA ASN A 289 7.05 14.99 -29.36
C ASN A 289 7.64 16.36 -28.99
N GLU A 290 7.25 16.91 -27.85
CA GLU A 290 7.81 18.17 -27.32
C GLU A 290 9.04 17.89 -26.45
N ARG A 291 9.02 16.83 -25.64
CA ARG A 291 10.13 16.45 -24.76
C ARG A 291 10.14 14.94 -24.50
N ARG A 292 11.19 14.27 -24.95
CA ARG A 292 11.40 12.82 -24.70
C ARG A 292 11.86 12.59 -23.26
N GLY A 293 11.29 11.57 -22.62
CA GLY A 293 11.73 11.13 -21.30
C GLY A 293 13.02 10.30 -21.37
N LEU A 294 13.86 10.38 -20.33
CA LEU A 294 15.11 9.59 -20.21
C LEU A 294 14.91 8.09 -20.49
N PHE A 295 13.84 7.50 -19.97
CA PHE A 295 13.59 6.06 -20.10
C PHE A 295 12.79 5.69 -21.35
N GLU A 296 12.59 6.62 -22.28
CA GLU A 296 11.87 6.40 -23.55
C GLU A 296 12.81 6.04 -24.71
N ILE A 297 14.08 5.73 -24.41
CA ILE A 297 15.07 5.25 -25.40
C ILE A 297 14.56 3.91 -25.99
N ASP A 298 14.25 3.93 -27.29
CA ASP A 298 13.95 2.79 -28.16
C ASP A 298 12.85 1.80 -27.70
N GLY A 299 11.72 2.31 -27.20
CA GLY A 299 10.48 1.52 -27.12
C GLY A 299 10.47 0.38 -26.09
N ILE A 300 11.29 0.48 -25.03
CA ILE A 300 11.49 -0.59 -24.04
C ILE A 300 10.51 -0.52 -22.85
N LEU A 301 9.65 0.50 -22.74
CA LEU A 301 8.64 0.51 -21.66
C LEU A 301 7.42 -0.35 -22.02
N PRO A 302 7.00 -1.30 -21.17
CA PRO A 302 5.77 -2.04 -21.39
C PRO A 302 4.59 -1.07 -21.30
N LYS A 303 3.73 -1.11 -22.33
CA LYS A 303 2.42 -0.44 -22.34
C LYS A 303 1.56 -0.83 -21.14
#